data_AF-A0A7K9SLA8-F1
#
_entry.id   AF-A0A7K9SLA8-F1
#
_cell.length_a   1.000
_cell.length_b   1.000
_cell.length_c   1.000
_cell.angle_alpha   90.00
_cell.angle_beta   90.00
_cell.angle_gamma   90.00
#
_symmetry.space_group_name_H-M   'P 1'
#
loop_
_entity.id
_entity.type
_entity.pdbx_description
1 polymer ?
#
loop_
_entity_poly.entity_id
_entity_poly.type
_entity_poly.pdbx_seq_one_letter_code
_entity_poly.pdbx_strand_id
1 'polypeptide(L)'
;GKRPEDLESHIMSILIFVFTLSIFSCSGFPVYDYELPVAEEALNASIARINSQSWGTNLYGVVRSYVTRVDMWNSNAYRLELQFSIRETVCRKASGRDPFTCDFKMGPFVPTAFCRSVVEVSGELISNIIVQCHRATPSSESMSSEEV
;
A
#
# COMPACT_ATOMS: atom_id res chain seq x y z
N GLY A 1 -14.65 -39.30 55.50
CA GLY A 1 -14.48 -39.63 54.08
C GLY A 1 -15.14 -38.55 53.27
N LYS A 2 -14.40 -37.91 52.35
CA LYS A 2 -14.93 -36.85 51.49
C LYS A 2 -15.84 -37.51 50.44
N ARG A 3 -17.09 -37.04 50.33
CA ARG A 3 -18.15 -37.68 49.52
C ARG A 3 -17.77 -37.57 48.04
N PRO A 4 -17.89 -38.64 47.22
CA PRO A 4 -17.40 -38.68 45.84
C PRO A 4 -17.95 -37.56 44.93
N GLU A 5 -19.12 -37.02 45.24
CA GLU A 5 -19.75 -35.95 44.46
C GLU A 5 -19.07 -34.58 44.60
N ASP A 6 -18.33 -34.35 45.69
CA ASP A 6 -17.55 -33.14 45.90
C ASP A 6 -16.34 -33.10 44.96
N LEU A 7 -15.76 -34.26 44.65
CA LEU A 7 -14.63 -34.38 43.72
C LEU A 7 -15.09 -34.16 42.26
N GLU A 8 -16.25 -34.69 41.90
CA GLU A 8 -16.82 -34.55 40.55
C GLU A 8 -17.20 -33.10 40.23
N SER A 9 -17.79 -32.40 41.21
CA SER A 9 -18.08 -30.96 41.12
C SER A 9 -16.82 -30.11 40.94
N HIS A 10 -15.75 -30.40 41.68
CA HIS A 10 -14.47 -29.70 41.53
C HIS A 10 -13.82 -29.97 40.18
N ILE A 11 -13.86 -31.21 39.68
CA ILE A 11 -13.32 -31.54 38.35
C ILE A 11 -14.10 -30.80 37.25
N MET A 12 -15.42 -30.75 37.35
CA MET A 12 -16.26 -30.04 36.37
C MET A 12 -15.97 -28.54 36.36
N SER A 13 -15.81 -27.93 37.54
CA SER A 13 -15.45 -26.51 37.68
C SER A 13 -14.08 -26.19 37.08
N ILE A 14 -13.09 -27.06 37.31
CA ILE A 14 -11.74 -26.91 36.73
C ILE A 14 -11.79 -27.01 35.20
N LEU A 15 -12.56 -27.96 34.66
CA LEU A 15 -12.71 -28.11 33.20
C LEU A 15 -13.35 -26.88 32.55
N ILE A 16 -14.38 -26.31 33.19
CA ILE A 16 -15.01 -25.06 32.73
C ILE A 16 -13.99 -23.92 32.73
N PHE A 17 -13.18 -23.79 33.78
CA PHE A 17 -12.17 -22.75 33.90
C PHE A 17 -11.06 -22.88 32.83
N VAL A 18 -10.63 -24.09 32.53
CA VAL A 18 -9.64 -24.34 31.48
C VAL A 18 -10.22 -24.03 30.09
N PHE A 19 -11.49 -24.37 29.85
CA PHE A 19 -12.18 -24.04 28.59
C PHE A 19 -12.41 -22.54 28.41
N THR A 20 -12.72 -21.80 29.47
CA THR A 20 -12.88 -20.34 29.36
C THR A 20 -11.55 -19.63 29.12
N LEU A 21 -10.46 -20.10 29.74
CA LEU A 21 -9.12 -19.57 29.50
C LEU A 21 -8.59 -19.87 28.08
N SER A 22 -8.95 -21.03 27.50
CA SER A 22 -8.57 -21.37 26.13
C SER A 22 -9.34 -20.55 25.08
N ILE A 23 -10.62 -20.25 25.32
CA ILE A 23 -11.43 -19.38 24.44
C ILE A 23 -10.98 -17.92 24.52
N PHE A 24 -10.49 -17.46 25.69
CA PHE A 24 -9.95 -16.11 25.86
C PHE A 24 -8.55 -15.91 25.27
N SER A 25 -7.89 -17.01 24.87
CA SER A 25 -6.65 -16.96 24.10
C SER A 25 -6.97 -16.71 22.62
N CYS A 26 -7.68 -15.61 22.32
CA CYS A 26 -7.71 -15.07 20.96
C CYS A 26 -6.25 -14.77 20.59
N SER A 27 -5.65 -15.61 19.76
CA SER A 27 -4.43 -15.29 19.04
C SER A 27 -4.73 -14.09 18.15
N GLY A 28 -4.52 -12.89 18.70
CA GLY A 28 -4.65 -11.64 17.98
C GLY A 28 -3.76 -11.71 16.75
N PHE A 29 -4.38 -11.76 15.58
CA PHE A 29 -3.65 -11.64 14.33
C PHE A 29 -3.04 -10.23 14.34
N PRO A 30 -1.72 -10.08 14.14
CA PRO A 30 -1.12 -8.76 14.08
C PRO A 30 -1.75 -8.01 12.90
N VAL A 31 -2.60 -7.03 13.20
CA VAL A 31 -2.97 -6.00 12.25
C VAL A 31 -1.73 -5.11 12.16
N TYR A 32 -0.89 -5.36 11.17
CA TYR A 32 0.23 -4.48 10.88
C TYR A 32 -0.36 -3.15 10.41
N ASP A 33 -0.23 -2.14 11.26
CA ASP A 33 -0.44 -0.75 10.87
C ASP A 33 0.73 -0.44 9.95
N TYR A 34 0.54 -0.63 8.64
CA TYR A 34 1.54 -0.24 7.65
C TYR A 34 1.63 1.27 7.76
N GLU A 35 2.65 1.73 8.49
CA GLU A 35 2.89 3.14 8.73
C GLU A 35 2.89 3.87 7.38
N LEU A 36 1.84 4.66 7.15
CA LEU A 36 1.68 5.56 6.02
C LEU A 36 2.97 6.31 5.61
N PRO A 37 3.87 6.75 6.52
CA PRO A 37 5.11 7.43 6.12
C PRO A 37 5.97 6.64 5.13
N VAL A 38 6.11 5.31 5.26
CA VAL A 38 7.00 4.58 4.33
C VAL A 38 6.37 4.41 2.94
N ALA A 39 5.05 4.33 2.87
CA ALA A 39 4.34 4.32 1.59
C ALA A 39 4.51 5.66 0.85
N GLU A 40 4.53 6.78 1.57
CA GLU A 40 4.78 8.12 1.01
C GLU A 40 6.23 8.25 0.51
N GLU A 41 7.21 7.80 1.29
CA GLU A 41 8.61 7.81 0.88
C GLU A 41 8.86 6.92 -0.35
N ALA A 42 8.27 5.72 -0.36
CA ALA A 42 8.32 4.81 -1.50
C ALA A 42 7.67 5.43 -2.75
N LEU A 43 6.57 6.16 -2.61
CA LEU A 43 5.93 6.89 -3.71
C LEU A 43 6.81 8.03 -4.22
N ASN A 44 7.40 8.81 -3.32
CA ASN A 44 8.30 9.91 -3.68
C ASN A 44 9.53 9.39 -4.44
N ALA A 45 10.16 8.32 -3.94
CA ALA A 45 11.29 7.68 -4.60
C ALA A 45 10.90 7.08 -5.97
N SER A 46 9.70 6.52 -6.10
CA SER A 46 9.16 6.04 -7.38
C SER A 46 8.98 7.16 -8.39
N ILE A 47 8.51 8.34 -7.97
CA ILE A 47 8.33 9.51 -8.84
C ILE A 47 9.67 10.14 -9.22
N ALA A 48 10.63 10.19 -8.30
CA ALA A 48 11.99 10.63 -8.59
C ALA A 48 12.65 9.72 -9.64
N ARG A 49 12.44 8.39 -9.55
CA ARG A 49 12.87 7.41 -10.56
C ARG A 49 12.25 7.71 -11.93
N ILE A 50 10.94 7.96 -12.00
CA ILE A 50 10.27 8.30 -13.27
C ILE A 50 10.81 9.60 -13.85
N ASN A 51 10.95 10.64 -13.03
CA ASN A 51 11.40 11.96 -13.48
C ASN A 51 12.87 11.97 -13.94
N SER A 52 13.73 11.14 -13.34
CA SER A 52 15.11 10.99 -13.80
C SER A 52 15.23 10.18 -15.09
N GLN A 53 14.37 9.17 -15.31
CA GLN A 53 14.44 8.29 -16.49
C GLN A 53 13.64 8.77 -17.70
N SER A 54 12.63 9.61 -17.50
CA SER A 54 11.79 10.12 -18.59
C SER A 54 12.51 11.17 -19.44
N TRP A 55 12.23 11.20 -20.74
CA TRP A 55 12.92 12.07 -21.70
C TRP A 55 12.30 13.48 -21.79
N GLY A 56 11.10 13.67 -21.23
CA GLY A 56 10.40 14.96 -21.24
C GLY A 56 11.15 16.05 -20.45
N THR A 57 10.90 17.31 -20.82
CA THR A 57 11.53 18.49 -20.16
C THR A 57 10.89 18.86 -18.83
N ASN A 58 9.66 18.40 -18.60
CA ASN A 58 8.86 18.74 -17.43
C ASN A 58 8.77 17.58 -16.45
N LEU A 59 8.47 17.91 -15.20
CA LEU A 59 8.25 16.92 -14.15
C LEU A 59 6.88 16.27 -14.34
N TYR A 60 6.78 14.99 -14.00
CA TYR A 60 5.54 14.28 -13.76
C TYR A 60 5.19 14.34 -12.27
N GLY A 61 3.92 14.61 -11.97
CA GLY A 61 3.36 14.56 -10.63
C GLY A 61 2.33 13.45 -10.49
N VAL A 62 2.03 13.05 -9.26
CA VAL A 62 1.04 12.00 -8.92
C VAL A 62 -0.36 12.60 -8.90
N VAL A 63 -1.30 11.99 -9.63
CA VAL A 63 -2.71 12.37 -9.60
C VAL A 63 -3.46 11.59 -8.51
N ARG A 64 -3.25 10.28 -8.44
CA ARG A 64 -3.78 9.39 -7.39
C ARG A 64 -2.82 8.23 -7.17
N SER A 65 -2.74 7.73 -5.95
CA SER A 65 -1.89 6.59 -5.57
C SER A 65 -2.60 5.69 -4.58
N TYR A 66 -2.29 4.41 -4.63
CA TYR A 66 -2.80 3.40 -3.72
C TYR A 66 -1.77 2.29 -3.53
N VAL A 67 -1.67 1.80 -2.30
CA VAL A 67 -0.89 0.62 -1.96
C VAL A 67 -1.74 -0.60 -2.31
N THR A 68 -1.26 -1.48 -3.19
CA THR A 68 -2.01 -2.67 -3.59
C THR A 68 -1.58 -3.93 -2.86
N ARG A 69 -0.32 -3.99 -2.42
CA ARG A 69 0.21 -5.16 -1.76
C ARG A 69 1.40 -4.81 -0.88
N VAL A 70 1.52 -5.52 0.24
CA VAL A 70 2.72 -5.52 1.07
C VAL A 70 3.10 -6.97 1.35
N ASP A 71 4.30 -7.37 0.94
CA ASP A 71 4.85 -8.70 1.19
C ASP A 71 6.02 -8.57 2.17
N MET A 72 5.87 -9.10 3.38
CA MET A 72 6.95 -9.13 4.37
C MET A 72 7.86 -10.33 4.14
N TRP A 73 9.16 -10.10 4.04
CA TRP A 73 10.16 -11.18 4.05
C TRP A 73 10.60 -11.52 5.47
N ASN A 74 10.75 -10.52 6.32
CA ASN A 74 11.08 -10.66 7.74
C ASN A 74 10.62 -9.40 8.52
N SER A 75 11.06 -9.24 9.77
CA SER A 75 10.68 -8.10 10.62
C SER A 75 11.23 -6.74 10.18
N ASN A 76 12.23 -6.69 9.32
CA ASN A 76 12.87 -5.44 8.87
C ASN A 76 12.96 -5.28 7.35
N ALA A 77 12.48 -6.27 6.58
CA ALA A 77 12.54 -6.27 5.12
C ALA A 77 11.20 -6.69 4.53
N TYR A 78 10.70 -5.85 3.64
CA TYR A 78 9.41 -6.03 3.00
C TYR A 78 9.40 -5.40 1.61
N ARG A 79 8.42 -5.81 0.82
CA ARG A 79 8.17 -5.35 -0.53
C ARG A 79 6.82 -4.64 -0.57
N LEU A 80 6.83 -3.38 -0.98
CA LEU A 80 5.65 -2.58 -1.25
C LEU A 80 5.33 -2.60 -2.73
N GLU A 81 4.06 -2.85 -3.05
CA GLU A 81 3.53 -2.65 -4.39
C GLU A 81 2.59 -1.45 -4.39
N LEU A 82 2.94 -0.46 -5.19
CA LEU A 82 2.19 0.77 -5.39
C LEU A 82 1.60 0.78 -6.80
N GLN A 83 0.39 1.28 -6.91
CA GLN A 83 -0.21 1.66 -8.17
C GLN A 83 -0.63 3.11 -8.10
N PHE A 84 -0.25 3.89 -9.11
CA PHE A 84 -0.52 5.31 -9.13
C PHE A 84 -0.63 5.81 -10.56
N SER A 85 -1.34 6.92 -10.75
CA SER A 85 -1.35 7.61 -12.04
C SER A 85 -0.54 8.89 -11.98
N ILE A 86 0.14 9.18 -13.09
CA ILE A 86 0.96 10.36 -13.25
C ILE A 86 0.47 11.23 -14.39
N ARG A 87 0.76 12.53 -14.27
CA ARG A 87 0.48 13.51 -15.31
C ARG A 87 1.60 14.54 -15.37
N GLU A 88 1.86 15.05 -16.57
CA GLU A 88 2.89 16.06 -16.78
C GLU A 88 2.49 17.39 -16.11
N THR A 89 3.46 18.03 -15.48
CA THR A 89 3.31 19.32 -14.77
C THR A 89 3.84 20.48 -15.62
N VAL A 90 3.56 21.71 -15.18
CA VAL A 90 4.13 22.92 -15.78
C VAL A 90 5.59 23.13 -15.40
N CYS A 91 6.05 22.53 -14.30
CA CYS A 91 7.41 22.65 -13.81
C CYS A 91 8.42 21.93 -14.70
N ARG A 92 9.52 22.62 -15.03
CA ARG A 92 10.66 22.03 -15.73
C ARG A 92 11.51 21.21 -14.77
N LYS A 93 12.09 20.11 -15.24
CA LYS A 93 13.02 19.29 -14.45
C LYS A 93 14.24 20.07 -13.95
N ALA A 94 14.75 20.97 -14.78
CA ALA A 94 15.89 21.83 -14.43
C ALA A 94 15.60 22.86 -13.33
N SER A 95 14.33 23.03 -12.91
CA SER A 95 13.97 24.02 -11.89
C SER A 95 14.28 23.58 -10.46
N GLY A 96 14.53 22.28 -10.23
CA GLY A 96 14.74 21.72 -8.89
C GLY A 96 13.50 21.78 -7.97
N ARG A 97 12.32 22.12 -8.52
CA ARG A 97 11.07 22.15 -7.76
C ARG A 97 10.59 20.75 -7.43
N ASP A 98 9.89 20.64 -6.31
CA ASP A 98 9.18 19.44 -5.91
C ASP A 98 7.94 19.21 -6.81
N PRO A 99 7.83 18.05 -7.50
CA PRO A 99 6.66 17.68 -8.29
C PRO A 99 5.32 17.78 -7.55
N PHE A 100 5.27 17.59 -6.23
CA PHE A 100 4.03 17.65 -5.44
C PHE A 100 3.49 19.08 -5.28
N THR A 101 4.35 20.09 -5.47
CA THR A 101 3.97 21.52 -5.39
C THR A 101 3.63 22.13 -6.76
N CYS A 102 3.75 21.34 -7.82
CA CYS A 102 3.66 21.80 -9.19
C CYS A 102 2.27 21.57 -9.78
N ASP A 103 1.72 22.61 -10.41
CA ASP A 103 0.46 22.48 -11.14
C ASP A 103 0.60 21.55 -12.34
N PHE A 104 -0.45 20.77 -12.58
CA PHE A 104 -0.54 19.95 -13.77
C PHE A 104 -0.72 20.80 -15.03
N LYS A 105 -0.18 20.33 -16.16
CA LYS A 105 -0.57 20.90 -17.45
C LYS A 105 -2.07 20.66 -17.68
N MET A 106 -2.74 21.69 -18.18
CA MET A 106 -4.14 21.62 -18.56
C MET A 106 -4.28 21.50 -20.07
N GLY A 107 -5.29 20.76 -20.52
CA GLY A 107 -5.64 20.64 -21.93
C GLY A 107 -6.14 19.25 -22.30
N PRO A 108 -6.90 19.12 -23.40
CA PRO A 108 -7.55 17.88 -23.80
C PRO A 108 -6.56 16.78 -24.22
N PHE A 109 -5.31 17.14 -24.51
CA PHE A 109 -4.29 16.20 -25.01
C PHE A 109 -3.18 15.89 -24.01
N VAL A 110 -3.31 16.32 -22.74
CA VAL A 110 -2.33 15.99 -21.70
C VAL A 110 -2.61 14.57 -21.22
N PRO A 111 -1.75 13.57 -21.57
CA PRO A 111 -2.05 12.18 -21.24
C PRO A 111 -1.80 11.92 -19.76
N THR A 112 -2.69 11.14 -19.16
CA THR A 112 -2.42 10.47 -17.88
C THR A 112 -1.77 9.11 -18.19
N ALA A 113 -0.76 8.74 -17.42
CA ALA A 113 -0.16 7.41 -17.46
C ALA A 113 -0.46 6.67 -16.16
N PHE A 114 -0.61 5.35 -16.25
CA PHE A 114 -0.79 4.47 -15.13
C PHE A 114 0.52 3.73 -14.84
N CYS A 115 0.96 3.75 -13.59
CA CYS A 115 2.23 3.19 -13.17
C CYS A 115 2.04 2.17 -12.06
N ARG A 116 2.81 1.09 -12.15
CA ARG A 116 3.01 0.12 -11.09
C ARG A 116 4.45 0.24 -10.61
N SER A 117 4.63 0.41 -9.32
CA SER A 117 5.96 0.43 -8.68
C SER A 117 6.06 -0.70 -7.67
N VAL A 118 7.22 -1.35 -7.64
CA VAL A 118 7.61 -2.32 -6.63
C VAL A 118 8.82 -1.73 -5.92
N VAL A 119 8.68 -1.51 -4.62
CA VAL A 119 9.72 -0.94 -3.77
C VAL A 119 10.10 -1.96 -2.72
N GLU A 120 11.38 -2.30 -2.64
CA GLU A 120 11.92 -3.16 -1.61
C GLU A 120 12.55 -2.28 -0.53
N VAL A 121 12.19 -2.56 0.72
CA VAL A 121 12.66 -1.85 1.91
C VAL A 121 13.41 -2.84 2.78
N SER A 122 14.53 -2.43 3.36
CA SER A 122 15.36 -3.23 4.27
C SER A 122 15.97 -2.33 5.33
N GLY A 123 15.66 -2.58 6.60
CA GLY A 123 16.11 -1.76 7.72
C GLY A 123 15.70 -0.29 7.57
N GLU A 124 14.43 -0.05 7.23
CA GLU A 124 13.84 1.29 6.98
C GLU A 124 14.40 2.05 5.76
N LEU A 125 15.33 1.45 5.02
CA LEU A 125 15.92 2.06 3.83
C LEU A 125 15.37 1.40 2.56
N ILE A 126 15.15 2.20 1.52
CA ILE A 126 14.78 1.69 0.20
C ILE A 126 16.00 1.04 -0.46
N SER A 127 15.95 -0.28 -0.64
CA SER A 127 17.02 -1.07 -1.25
C SER A 127 16.86 -1.23 -2.76
N ASN A 128 15.62 -1.31 -3.26
CA ASN A 128 15.34 -1.45 -4.68
C ASN A 128 14.03 -0.77 -5.10
N ILE A 129 14.00 -0.23 -6.33
CA ILE A 129 12.82 0.40 -6.93
C ILE A 129 12.71 -0.04 -8.38
N ILE A 130 11.57 -0.65 -8.73
CA ILE A 130 11.21 -1.01 -10.09
C ILE A 130 9.90 -0.31 -10.42
N VAL A 131 9.90 0.53 -11.46
CA VAL A 131 8.70 1.24 -11.91
C VAL A 131 8.40 0.90 -13.36
N GLN A 132 7.14 0.57 -13.64
CA GLN A 132 6.64 0.35 -14.99
C GLN A 132 5.39 1.18 -15.23
N CYS A 133 5.43 2.03 -16.25
CA CYS A 133 4.33 2.90 -16.61
C CYS A 133 3.78 2.55 -17.99
N HIS A 134 2.46 2.63 -18.13
CA HIS A 134 1.74 2.46 -19.38
C HIS A 134 0.82 3.65 -19.60
N ARG A 135 0.59 4.03 -20.85
CA ARG A 135 -0.35 5.12 -21.17
C ARG A 135 -1.76 4.65 -20.80
N ALA A 136 -2.56 5.52 -20.16
CA ALA A 136 -3.97 5.21 -19.98
C ALA A 136 -4.61 5.12 -21.38
N THR A 137 -4.98 3.91 -21.79
CA THR A 137 -5.85 3.73 -22.94
C THR A 137 -7.24 4.22 -22.55
N PRO A 138 -7.93 5.00 -23.39
CA PRO A 138 -9.35 5.23 -23.18
C PRO A 138 -10.06 3.88 -23.27
N SER A 139 -10.48 3.33 -22.13
CA SER A 139 -11.31 2.13 -22.09
C SER A 139 -12.72 2.50 -22.54
N SER A 140 -13.21 1.81 -23.57
CA SER A 140 -14.61 1.84 -23.98
C SER A 140 -15.46 1.23 -22.85
N GLU A 141 -15.90 2.05 -21.91
CA GLU A 141 -16.85 1.61 -20.88
C GLU A 141 -18.25 1.53 -21.50
N SER A 142 -18.70 0.31 -21.80
CA SER A 142 -20.09 0.01 -22.12
C SER A 142 -20.93 0.18 -20.85
N MET A 143 -21.76 1.21 -20.80
CA MET A 143 -22.77 1.37 -19.75
C MET A 143 -23.85 0.28 -19.91
N SER A 144 -23.81 -0.74 -19.06
CA SER A 144 -24.93 -1.65 -18.88
C SER A 144 -25.83 -1.07 -17.79
N SER A 145 -26.90 -0.40 -18.20
CA SER A 145 -27.98 0.05 -17.34
C SER A 145 -28.80 -1.16 -16.89
N GLU A 146 -28.78 -1.49 -15.60
CA GLU A 146 -29.89 -2.23 -15.00
C GLU A 146 -30.98 -1.20 -14.68
N GLU A 147 -32.09 -1.28 -15.40
CA GLU A 147 -33.31 -0.51 -15.13
C GLU A 147 -34.13 -1.26 -14.07
N VAL A 148 -34.39 -0.58 -12.95
CA VAL A 148 -35.48 -0.69 -11.95
C VAL A 148 -35.97 -2.08 -11.52
#